data_AF-A0A4R6W578-F1
#
_entry.id   AF-A0A4R6W578-F1
#
_cell.length_a   1.000
_cell.length_b   1.000
_cell.length_c   1.000
_cell.angle_alpha   90.00
_cell.angle_beta   90.00
_cell.angle_gamma   90.00
#
_symmetry.space_group_name_H-M   'P 1'
#
loop_
_entity.id
_entity.type
_entity.pdbx_description
1 polymer ?
#
loop_
_entity_poly.entity_id
_entity_poly.type
_entity_poly.pdbx_seq_one_letter_code
_entity_poly.pdbx_strand_id
1 'polypeptide(L)'
;MIETDKILISENPQSVYTLELKDGKPFNGYEVTSEKLVGEFPFVNYYENGELKLKYAVDFIAKDQYETPIEYTLKTTYTNGAVVTGNAYRYSKIGFLLTDHYLHGQKIGLTVDMFAMHYFNRVTFKLEQDQLVIRSFDSKDEVKIYVKDGWAVADYYINGELIQQAPPMLLRVEEGKPESTSVFYYDSNKQLCQYNMLPNLERSPCSDHELLSQFYAQFSFEYLGGVENLLQLIDLYFSNATEDTEEPIESIFEHLTIPYTQDTMLGYIRFDQAGKPHNAVLVRNTDHEKYREFTAVNQEITDSAIVRQLLEVLKEDCGH
;
A
#
# COMPACT_ATOMS: atom_id res chain seq x y z
N MET A 1 -36.40 -3.28 -21.27
CA MET A 1 -37.18 -4.15 -20.36
C MET A 1 -36.29 -5.35 -20.05
N ILE A 2 -36.13 -5.68 -18.78
CA ILE A 2 -35.29 -6.78 -18.30
C ILE A 2 -36.21 -7.70 -17.50
N GLU A 3 -36.31 -8.96 -17.88
CA GLU A 3 -37.12 -9.97 -17.18
C GLU A 3 -36.31 -10.60 -16.03
N THR A 4 -37.01 -11.01 -14.97
CA THR A 4 -36.36 -11.53 -13.74
C THR A 4 -36.03 -13.00 -13.76
N ASP A 5 -36.28 -13.68 -14.87
CA ASP A 5 -35.70 -14.98 -15.17
C ASP A 5 -34.18 -14.87 -15.46
N LYS A 6 -33.68 -13.67 -15.74
CA LYS A 6 -32.25 -13.40 -16.01
C LYS A 6 -31.53 -12.67 -14.89
N ILE A 7 -32.17 -11.67 -14.28
CA ILE A 7 -31.56 -10.78 -13.28
C ILE A 7 -32.48 -10.66 -12.07
N LEU A 8 -31.91 -10.75 -10.88
CA LEU A 8 -32.59 -10.51 -9.61
C LEU A 8 -31.82 -9.46 -8.78
N ILE A 9 -32.43 -8.31 -8.51
CA ILE A 9 -31.89 -7.29 -7.59
C ILE A 9 -32.40 -7.63 -6.19
N SER A 10 -31.55 -8.18 -5.34
CA SER A 10 -31.93 -8.81 -4.06
C SER A 10 -32.70 -7.86 -3.14
N GLU A 11 -32.32 -6.59 -3.09
CA GLU A 11 -32.95 -5.61 -2.22
C GLU A 11 -34.25 -5.01 -2.75
N ASN A 12 -34.51 -5.17 -4.05
CA ASN A 12 -35.73 -4.70 -4.68
C ASN A 12 -36.20 -5.68 -5.78
N PRO A 13 -36.65 -6.89 -5.40
CA PRO A 13 -37.10 -7.87 -6.36
C PRO A 13 -38.32 -7.36 -7.13
N GLN A 14 -38.24 -7.40 -8.46
CA GLN A 14 -39.37 -7.14 -9.35
C GLN A 14 -39.65 -8.37 -10.21
N SER A 15 -40.74 -8.38 -10.97
CA SER A 15 -40.97 -9.38 -12.03
C SER A 15 -40.43 -8.92 -13.39
N VAL A 16 -40.33 -7.60 -13.57
CA VAL A 16 -39.79 -6.94 -14.75
C VAL A 16 -39.16 -5.63 -14.32
N TYR A 17 -37.92 -5.36 -14.72
CA TYR A 17 -37.29 -4.06 -14.58
C TYR A 17 -37.43 -3.26 -15.88
N THR A 18 -37.85 -2.01 -15.76
CA THR A 18 -38.11 -1.10 -16.88
C THR A 18 -37.14 0.07 -16.91
N LEU A 19 -36.88 0.60 -18.11
CA LEU A 19 -36.08 1.81 -18.33
C LEU A 19 -36.82 2.75 -19.26
N GLU A 20 -37.04 3.98 -18.82
CA GLU A 20 -37.46 5.11 -19.63
C GLU A 20 -36.21 5.79 -20.20
N LEU A 21 -36.23 6.07 -21.52
CA LEU A 21 -35.19 6.82 -22.20
C LEU A 21 -35.68 8.23 -22.54
N LYS A 22 -34.82 9.22 -22.38
CA LYS A 22 -35.04 10.60 -22.84
C LYS A 22 -33.87 11.02 -23.73
N ASP A 23 -34.17 11.45 -24.95
CA ASP A 23 -33.16 11.79 -25.97
C ASP A 23 -32.14 10.66 -26.23
N GLY A 24 -32.61 9.41 -26.16
CA GLY A 24 -31.78 8.21 -26.33
C GLY A 24 -30.87 7.87 -25.16
N LYS A 25 -30.99 8.56 -24.02
CA LYS A 25 -30.21 8.32 -22.80
C LYS A 25 -31.07 7.76 -21.67
N PRO A 26 -30.50 6.95 -20.75
CA PRO A 26 -31.20 6.53 -19.53
C PRO A 26 -31.77 7.71 -18.75
N PHE A 27 -33.06 7.65 -18.39
CA PHE A 27 -33.73 8.72 -17.66
C PHE A 27 -34.33 8.23 -16.33
N ASN A 28 -35.22 7.23 -16.36
CA ASN A 28 -35.82 6.65 -15.15
C ASN A 28 -35.85 5.13 -15.23
N GLY A 29 -35.32 4.45 -14.22
CA GLY A 29 -35.38 2.98 -14.12
C GLY A 29 -34.04 2.28 -14.35
N TYR A 30 -34.09 1.00 -14.73
CA TYR A 30 -32.96 0.08 -14.65
C TYR A 30 -32.32 -0.22 -16.02
N GLU A 31 -31.01 -0.03 -16.12
CA GLU A 31 -30.21 -0.34 -17.31
C GLU A 31 -29.23 -1.47 -17.01
N VAL A 32 -29.18 -2.51 -17.86
CA VAL A 32 -28.05 -3.46 -17.88
C VAL A 32 -26.94 -2.84 -18.71
N THR A 33 -25.77 -2.65 -18.11
CA THR A 33 -24.65 -1.99 -18.76
C THR A 33 -23.90 -2.93 -19.71
N SER A 34 -23.20 -2.35 -20.69
CA SER A 34 -22.17 -3.07 -21.45
C SER A 34 -20.86 -3.24 -20.68
N GLU A 35 -20.62 -2.41 -19.66
CA GLU A 35 -19.55 -2.57 -18.68
C GLU A 35 -19.73 -3.89 -17.92
N LYS A 36 -18.65 -4.65 -17.75
CA LYS A 36 -18.67 -5.97 -17.09
C LYS A 36 -17.63 -6.09 -15.99
N LEU A 37 -18.05 -6.63 -14.87
CA LEU A 37 -17.19 -7.10 -13.79
C LEU A 37 -16.58 -8.46 -14.17
N VAL A 38 -15.27 -8.60 -13.95
CA VAL A 38 -14.48 -9.80 -14.30
C VAL A 38 -14.70 -10.30 -15.74
N GLY A 39 -15.05 -9.39 -16.66
CA GLY A 39 -15.29 -9.70 -18.08
C GLY A 39 -16.61 -10.43 -18.39
N GLU A 40 -17.38 -10.82 -17.36
CA GLU A 40 -18.55 -11.70 -17.52
C GLU A 40 -19.85 -11.03 -17.10
N PHE A 41 -19.88 -10.46 -15.89
CA PHE A 41 -21.11 -10.02 -15.25
C PHE A 41 -21.38 -8.54 -15.54
N PRO A 42 -22.45 -8.18 -16.27
CA PRO A 42 -22.79 -6.78 -16.48
C PRO A 42 -23.22 -6.12 -15.17
N PHE A 43 -23.06 -4.81 -15.04
CA PHE A 43 -23.69 -4.06 -13.95
C PHE A 43 -25.15 -3.78 -14.27
N VAL A 44 -25.93 -3.50 -13.21
CA VAL A 44 -27.29 -2.95 -13.35
C VAL A 44 -27.31 -1.56 -12.73
N ASN A 45 -27.56 -0.54 -13.53
CA ASN A 45 -27.66 0.85 -13.07
C ASN A 45 -29.13 1.22 -12.84
N TYR A 46 -29.42 2.05 -11.84
CA TYR A 46 -30.70 2.69 -11.64
C TYR A 46 -30.57 4.20 -11.77
N TYR A 47 -31.40 4.77 -12.66
CA TYR A 47 -31.45 6.20 -12.95
C TYR A 47 -32.73 6.84 -12.41
N GLU A 48 -32.59 8.07 -11.94
CA GLU A 48 -33.70 8.96 -11.59
C GLU A 48 -33.45 10.34 -12.19
N ASN A 49 -34.38 10.82 -13.02
CA ASN A 49 -34.28 12.09 -13.76
C ASN A 49 -32.98 12.24 -14.58
N GLY A 50 -32.45 11.14 -15.11
CA GLY A 50 -31.21 11.10 -15.88
C GLY A 50 -29.93 11.06 -15.05
N GLU A 51 -30.04 11.01 -13.71
CA GLU A 51 -28.90 10.87 -12.82
C GLU A 51 -28.75 9.42 -12.35
N LEU A 52 -27.52 8.89 -12.41
CA LEU A 52 -27.21 7.60 -11.79
C LEU A 52 -27.37 7.73 -10.28
N LYS A 53 -28.28 6.93 -9.70
CA LYS A 53 -28.49 6.87 -8.25
C LYS A 53 -27.88 5.62 -7.65
N LEU A 54 -28.06 4.47 -8.30
CA LEU A 54 -27.59 3.18 -7.79
C LEU A 54 -26.88 2.40 -8.91
N LYS A 55 -25.81 1.68 -8.56
CA LYS A 55 -25.21 0.64 -9.40
C LYS A 55 -25.21 -0.64 -8.60
N TYR A 56 -25.66 -1.72 -9.22
CA TYR A 56 -25.66 -3.05 -8.64
C TYR A 56 -24.62 -3.92 -9.34
N ALA A 57 -23.92 -4.69 -8.54
CA ALA A 57 -22.98 -5.70 -8.97
C ALA A 57 -23.34 -7.05 -8.35
N VAL A 58 -22.92 -8.11 -9.02
CA VAL A 58 -22.86 -9.43 -8.42
C VAL A 58 -21.65 -9.40 -7.47
N ASP A 59 -21.76 -9.94 -6.25
CA ASP A 59 -20.57 -10.56 -5.65
C ASP A 59 -20.07 -11.58 -6.68
N PHE A 60 -18.79 -11.83 -6.93
CA PHE A 60 -18.39 -12.82 -7.96
C PHE A 60 -17.65 -14.01 -7.33
N ILE A 61 -17.55 -14.01 -6.01
CA ILE A 61 -16.89 -15.04 -5.22
C ILE A 61 -17.90 -15.97 -4.53
N ALA A 62 -19.12 -15.51 -4.30
CA ALA A 62 -20.13 -16.38 -3.71
C ALA A 62 -20.48 -17.53 -4.66
N LYS A 63 -20.89 -18.69 -4.14
CA LYS A 63 -20.98 -19.92 -4.94
C LYS A 63 -22.17 -19.97 -5.91
N ASP A 64 -23.20 -19.15 -5.69
CA ASP A 64 -24.54 -19.39 -6.28
C ASP A 64 -24.84 -18.55 -7.53
N GLN A 65 -23.86 -17.83 -8.06
CA GLN A 65 -24.07 -16.65 -8.93
C GLN A 65 -24.00 -16.97 -10.43
N TYR A 66 -23.75 -18.24 -10.75
CA TYR A 66 -23.87 -18.80 -12.09
C TYR A 66 -25.24 -19.44 -12.33
N GLU A 67 -26.12 -19.46 -11.32
CA GLU A 67 -27.50 -19.90 -11.48
C GLU A 67 -28.36 -18.75 -12.01
N THR A 68 -29.33 -19.08 -12.87
CA THR A 68 -30.31 -18.11 -13.36
C THR A 68 -31.55 -18.12 -12.44
N PRO A 69 -32.05 -16.96 -12.01
CA PRO A 69 -31.56 -15.62 -12.35
C PRO A 69 -30.27 -15.24 -11.61
N ILE A 70 -29.40 -14.49 -12.29
CA ILE A 70 -28.17 -13.97 -11.67
C ILE A 70 -28.57 -12.96 -10.58
N GLU A 71 -28.10 -13.20 -9.36
CA GLU A 71 -28.45 -12.40 -8.20
C GLU A 71 -27.44 -11.26 -7.98
N TYR A 72 -27.96 -10.03 -7.97
CA TYR A 72 -27.23 -8.81 -7.71
C TYR A 72 -27.40 -8.43 -6.24
N THR A 73 -26.33 -8.61 -5.48
CA THR A 73 -26.31 -8.47 -4.01
C THR A 73 -25.53 -7.25 -3.54
N LEU A 74 -24.63 -6.72 -4.38
CA LEU A 74 -23.77 -5.58 -4.03
C LEU A 74 -24.35 -4.29 -4.60
N LYS A 75 -24.59 -3.31 -3.74
CA LYS A 75 -25.10 -1.99 -4.11
C LYS A 75 -24.08 -0.89 -3.89
N THR A 76 -24.01 0.02 -4.85
CA THR A 76 -23.28 1.27 -4.78
C THR A 76 -24.23 2.45 -4.99
N THR A 77 -24.22 3.43 -4.09
CA THR A 77 -25.07 4.63 -4.16
C THR A 77 -24.26 5.83 -4.64
N TYR A 78 -24.89 6.69 -5.45
CA TYR A 78 -24.26 7.86 -6.04
C TYR A 78 -25.00 9.15 -5.67
N THR A 79 -24.24 10.25 -5.59
CA THR A 79 -24.77 11.61 -5.47
C THR A 79 -23.90 12.53 -6.31
N ASN A 80 -24.51 13.30 -7.22
CA ASN A 80 -23.79 14.18 -8.15
C ASN A 80 -22.68 13.46 -8.95
N GLY A 81 -22.92 12.20 -9.31
CA GLY A 81 -21.94 11.37 -10.03
C GLY A 81 -20.81 10.79 -9.19
N ALA A 82 -20.70 11.14 -7.90
CA ALA A 82 -19.70 10.58 -6.99
C ALA A 82 -20.28 9.40 -6.19
N VAL A 83 -19.43 8.42 -5.87
CA VAL A 83 -19.78 7.29 -5.01
C VAL A 83 -19.94 7.77 -3.56
N VAL A 84 -21.05 7.41 -2.92
CA VAL A 84 -21.32 7.72 -1.52
C VAL A 84 -21.08 6.49 -0.64
N THR A 85 -21.67 5.35 -0.97
CA THR A 85 -21.56 4.12 -0.18
C THR A 85 -21.55 2.94 -1.13
N GLY A 86 -20.71 1.93 -0.85
CA GLY A 86 -20.61 0.71 -1.65
C GLY A 86 -19.26 0.58 -2.34
N ASN A 87 -19.23 -0.17 -3.45
CA ASN A 87 -18.00 -0.56 -4.12
C ASN A 87 -17.83 0.20 -5.45
N ALA A 88 -16.63 0.68 -5.73
CA ALA A 88 -16.22 1.14 -7.05
C ALA A 88 -15.15 0.21 -7.61
N TYR A 89 -15.31 -0.20 -8.85
CA TYR A 89 -14.46 -1.21 -9.49
C TYR A 89 -13.59 -0.56 -10.56
N ARG A 90 -12.32 -0.94 -10.61
CA ARG A 90 -11.38 -0.54 -11.67
C ARG A 90 -10.29 -1.58 -11.83
N TYR A 91 -9.64 -1.57 -12.97
CA TYR A 91 -8.48 -2.44 -13.21
C TYR A 91 -7.18 -1.64 -13.03
N SER A 92 -6.19 -2.28 -12.41
CA SER A 92 -4.80 -1.81 -12.48
C SER A 92 -4.25 -2.01 -13.90
N LYS A 93 -3.06 -1.45 -14.18
CA LYS A 93 -2.41 -1.60 -15.49
C LYS A 93 -2.01 -3.05 -15.80
N ILE A 94 -1.78 -3.87 -14.78
CA ILE A 94 -1.49 -5.32 -14.88
C ILE A 94 -2.75 -6.20 -14.82
N GLY A 95 -3.94 -5.62 -14.81
CA GLY A 95 -5.19 -6.38 -14.87
C GLY A 95 -5.68 -6.93 -13.54
N PHE A 96 -5.08 -6.56 -12.40
CA PHE A 96 -5.72 -6.81 -11.09
C PHE A 96 -7.02 -6.02 -11.00
N LEU A 97 -8.08 -6.65 -10.48
CA LEU A 97 -9.31 -5.96 -10.16
C LEU A 97 -9.16 -5.28 -8.80
N LEU A 98 -9.29 -3.97 -8.80
CA LEU A 98 -9.26 -3.11 -7.62
C LEU A 98 -10.69 -2.73 -7.27
N THR A 99 -11.11 -3.06 -6.06
CA THR A 99 -12.41 -2.69 -5.51
C THR A 99 -12.22 -1.67 -4.40
N ASP A 100 -12.52 -0.41 -4.69
CA ASP A 100 -12.51 0.66 -3.70
C ASP A 100 -13.80 0.59 -2.86
N HIS A 101 -13.66 0.57 -1.54
CA HIS A 101 -14.79 0.55 -0.61
C HIS A 101 -15.09 1.95 -0.10
N TYR A 102 -16.33 2.40 -0.26
CA TYR A 102 -16.78 3.73 0.17
C TYR A 102 -17.84 3.65 1.26
N LEU A 103 -17.75 4.59 2.20
CA LEU A 103 -18.78 4.88 3.18
C LEU A 103 -18.88 6.40 3.38
N HIS A 104 -20.08 6.95 3.23
CA HIS A 104 -20.35 8.39 3.36
C HIS A 104 -19.43 9.29 2.50
N GLY A 105 -19.09 8.85 1.29
CA GLY A 105 -18.25 9.57 0.34
C GLY A 105 -16.75 9.44 0.60
N GLN A 106 -16.34 8.70 1.62
CA GLN A 106 -14.93 8.47 1.95
C GLN A 106 -14.52 7.05 1.56
N LYS A 107 -13.34 6.91 0.96
CA LYS A 107 -12.73 5.61 0.70
C LYS A 107 -12.22 5.04 2.03
N ILE A 108 -12.83 3.94 2.47
CA ILE A 108 -12.52 3.25 3.72
C ILE A 108 -11.76 1.93 3.50
N GLY A 109 -11.48 1.57 2.25
CA GLY A 109 -10.74 0.36 1.97
C GLY A 109 -10.48 0.12 0.49
N LEU A 110 -9.69 -0.91 0.25
CA LEU A 110 -9.34 -1.44 -1.06
C LEU A 110 -9.33 -2.96 -0.98
N THR A 111 -9.92 -3.63 -1.95
CA THR A 111 -9.68 -5.05 -2.20
C THR A 111 -8.92 -5.21 -3.51
N VAL A 112 -7.90 -6.06 -3.52
CA VAL A 112 -7.08 -6.38 -4.68
C VAL A 112 -7.29 -7.85 -5.02
N ASP A 113 -7.91 -8.08 -6.17
CA ASP A 113 -8.14 -9.40 -6.74
C ASP A 113 -7.10 -9.69 -7.83
N MET A 114 -6.30 -10.72 -7.60
CA MET A 114 -5.22 -11.16 -8.48
C MET A 114 -5.64 -12.47 -9.15
N PHE A 115 -5.74 -12.44 -10.48
CA PHE A 115 -6.13 -13.59 -11.30
C PHE A 115 -4.94 -14.08 -12.14
N ALA A 116 -4.66 -15.37 -12.09
CA ALA A 116 -3.80 -16.07 -13.05
C ALA A 116 -4.46 -17.42 -13.41
N MET A 117 -4.00 -18.08 -14.49
CA MET A 117 -4.71 -19.21 -15.13
C MET A 117 -5.23 -20.30 -14.16
N HIS A 118 -4.54 -20.56 -13.05
CA HIS A 118 -4.94 -21.51 -12.01
C HIS A 118 -4.79 -20.96 -10.59
N TYR A 119 -4.75 -19.64 -10.45
CA TYR A 119 -4.49 -18.99 -9.17
C TYR A 119 -5.40 -17.79 -9.01
N PHE A 120 -6.05 -17.73 -7.84
CA PHE A 120 -6.83 -16.59 -7.41
C PHE A 120 -6.37 -16.26 -6.00
N ASN A 121 -6.01 -14.99 -5.78
CA ASN A 121 -5.76 -14.48 -4.45
C ASN A 121 -6.42 -13.12 -4.30
N ARG A 122 -6.93 -12.85 -3.10
CA ARG A 122 -7.58 -11.61 -2.73
C ARG A 122 -7.00 -11.12 -1.43
N VAL A 123 -6.58 -9.86 -1.43
CA VAL A 123 -6.22 -9.13 -0.20
C VAL A 123 -7.20 -7.99 -0.01
N THR A 124 -7.70 -7.84 1.20
CA THR A 124 -8.56 -6.74 1.59
C THR A 124 -7.86 -5.88 2.63
N PHE A 125 -7.82 -4.58 2.36
CA PHE A 125 -7.32 -3.52 3.21
C PHE A 125 -8.52 -2.65 3.63
N LYS A 126 -8.81 -2.56 4.93
CA LYS A 126 -9.94 -1.76 5.43
C LYS A 126 -9.55 -0.93 6.64
N LEU A 127 -10.03 0.30 6.65
CA LEU A 127 -10.04 1.16 7.82
C LEU A 127 -11.19 0.70 8.73
N GLU A 128 -10.83 0.18 9.90
CA GLU A 128 -11.76 -0.22 10.94
C GLU A 128 -11.39 0.55 12.20
N GLN A 129 -12.25 1.50 12.60
CA GLN A 129 -11.94 2.46 13.66
C GLN A 129 -10.67 3.26 13.31
N ASP A 130 -9.65 3.23 14.15
CA ASP A 130 -8.37 3.93 13.95
C ASP A 130 -7.25 2.97 13.48
N GLN A 131 -7.63 1.87 12.81
CA GLN A 131 -6.71 0.82 12.37
C GLN A 131 -6.90 0.49 10.89
N LEU A 132 -5.80 0.17 10.23
CA LEU A 132 -5.82 -0.48 8.92
C LEU A 132 -5.71 -1.99 9.12
N VAL A 133 -6.75 -2.71 8.73
CA VAL A 133 -6.82 -4.17 8.83
C VAL A 133 -6.61 -4.79 7.46
N ILE A 134 -5.64 -5.71 7.38
CA ILE A 134 -5.27 -6.45 6.18
C ILE A 134 -5.68 -7.90 6.37
N ARG A 135 -6.41 -8.45 5.41
CA ARG A 135 -6.89 -9.84 5.41
C ARG A 135 -6.60 -10.50 4.07
N SER A 136 -6.19 -11.75 4.12
CA SER A 136 -6.19 -12.62 2.94
C SER A 136 -7.53 -13.33 2.82
N PHE A 137 -7.91 -13.71 1.61
CA PHE A 137 -9.18 -14.40 1.35
C PHE A 137 -9.21 -15.85 1.86
N ASP A 138 -8.06 -16.52 1.81
CA ASP A 138 -7.90 -17.95 2.13
C ASP A 138 -7.52 -18.21 3.59
N SER A 139 -7.39 -17.16 4.41
CA SER A 139 -7.03 -17.26 5.82
C SER A 139 -7.95 -16.44 6.72
N LYS A 140 -8.01 -16.84 7.99
CA LYS A 140 -8.62 -16.05 9.08
C LYS A 140 -7.60 -15.16 9.78
N ASP A 141 -6.35 -15.18 9.33
CA ASP A 141 -5.29 -14.37 9.89
C ASP A 141 -5.45 -12.91 9.46
N GLU A 142 -5.01 -12.00 10.33
CA GLU A 142 -5.14 -10.57 10.11
C GLU A 142 -3.83 -9.87 10.48
N VAL A 143 -3.46 -8.86 9.70
CA VAL A 143 -2.48 -7.84 10.13
C VAL A 143 -3.27 -6.59 10.48
N LYS A 144 -3.09 -6.06 11.70
CA LYS A 144 -3.70 -4.80 12.12
C LYS A 144 -2.60 -3.77 12.32
N ILE A 145 -2.70 -2.67 11.57
CA ILE A 145 -1.77 -1.56 11.64
C ILE A 145 -2.45 -0.38 12.32
N TYR A 146 -1.78 0.24 13.28
CA TYR A 146 -2.26 1.41 13.99
C TYR A 146 -1.11 2.35 14.34
N VAL A 147 -1.45 3.61 14.62
CA VAL A 147 -0.48 4.62 15.04
C VAL A 147 -0.56 4.79 16.55
N LYS A 148 0.58 4.61 17.23
CA LYS A 148 0.69 4.73 18.68
C LYS A 148 2.01 5.38 19.04
N ASP A 149 1.95 6.42 19.89
CA ASP A 149 3.12 7.11 20.43
C ASP A 149 4.12 7.60 19.35
N GLY A 150 3.62 8.01 18.18
CA GLY A 150 4.42 8.46 17.05
C GLY A 150 5.05 7.35 16.22
N TRP A 151 4.54 6.12 16.32
CA TRP A 151 4.97 4.95 15.56
C TRP A 151 3.81 4.32 14.83
N ALA A 152 4.05 3.87 13.59
CA ALA A 152 3.18 2.91 12.93
C ALA A 152 3.59 1.51 13.38
N VAL A 153 2.65 0.79 13.99
CA VAL A 153 2.85 -0.53 14.59
C VAL A 153 1.93 -1.53 13.90
N ALA A 154 2.44 -2.74 13.68
CA ALA A 154 1.63 -3.85 13.15
C ALA A 154 1.53 -4.99 14.16
N ASP A 155 0.33 -5.49 14.35
CA ASP A 155 0.02 -6.68 15.14
C ASP A 155 -0.48 -7.80 14.22
N TYR A 156 0.01 -9.01 14.43
CA TYR A 156 -0.39 -10.21 13.69
C TYR A 156 -1.34 -11.07 14.52
N TYR A 157 -2.49 -11.40 13.95
CA TYR A 157 -3.54 -12.19 14.59
C TYR A 157 -3.78 -13.49 13.84
N ILE A 158 -3.97 -14.58 14.59
CA ILE A 158 -4.44 -15.88 14.07
C ILE A 158 -5.76 -16.20 14.73
N ASN A 159 -6.82 -16.42 13.95
CA ASN A 159 -8.18 -16.69 14.46
C ASN A 159 -8.67 -15.68 15.52
N GLY A 160 -8.26 -14.41 15.39
CA GLY A 160 -8.63 -13.33 16.32
C GLY A 160 -7.77 -13.22 17.58
N GLU A 161 -6.80 -14.11 17.79
CA GLU A 161 -5.83 -14.03 18.90
C GLU A 161 -4.56 -13.31 18.45
N LEU A 162 -4.08 -12.35 19.26
CA LEU A 162 -2.82 -11.67 19.02
C LEU A 162 -1.66 -12.63 19.24
N ILE A 163 -0.87 -12.88 18.18
CA ILE A 163 0.27 -13.80 18.23
C ILE A 163 1.57 -13.02 18.39
N GLN A 164 1.72 -11.91 17.65
CA GLN A 164 2.98 -11.19 17.60
C GLN A 164 2.75 -9.71 17.24
N GLN A 165 3.60 -8.84 17.78
CA GLN A 165 3.73 -7.45 17.36
C GLN A 165 5.02 -7.29 16.56
N ALA A 166 4.96 -6.53 15.46
CA ALA A 166 6.08 -6.30 14.56
C ALA A 166 7.18 -5.51 15.26
N PRO A 167 8.36 -6.11 15.50
CA PRO A 167 9.48 -5.35 16.02
C PRO A 167 9.96 -4.34 14.95
N PRO A 168 10.54 -3.18 15.34
CA PRO A 168 11.03 -2.19 14.39
C PRO A 168 11.99 -2.79 13.37
N MET A 169 11.89 -2.38 12.10
CA MET A 169 12.80 -2.83 11.05
C MET A 169 14.23 -2.34 11.29
N LEU A 170 14.34 -1.07 11.70
CA LEU A 170 15.58 -0.39 12.02
C LEU A 170 15.52 0.11 13.46
N LEU A 171 16.57 -0.15 14.22
CA LEU A 171 16.73 0.38 15.57
C LEU A 171 17.53 1.68 15.50
N ARG A 172 16.98 2.76 16.06
CA ARG A 172 17.72 4.01 16.24
C ARG A 172 18.72 3.86 17.37
N VAL A 173 19.98 4.19 17.09
CA VAL A 173 21.09 3.94 18.01
C VAL A 173 22.02 5.15 18.11
N GLU A 174 22.87 5.16 19.12
CA GLU A 174 23.96 6.14 19.19
C GLU A 174 25.00 5.85 18.09
N GLU A 175 25.68 6.90 17.63
CA GLU A 175 26.79 6.76 16.69
C GLU A 175 27.89 5.87 17.26
N GLY A 176 28.49 5.03 16.42
CA GLY A 176 29.58 4.15 16.85
C GLY A 176 29.12 2.92 17.61
N LYS A 177 27.81 2.66 17.72
CA LYS A 177 27.33 1.39 18.24
C LYS A 177 27.88 0.24 17.38
N PRO A 178 28.33 -0.88 17.98
CA PRO A 178 28.81 -2.03 17.22
C PRO A 178 27.85 -2.48 16.13
N GLU A 179 28.39 -2.80 14.95
CA GLU A 179 27.65 -3.26 13.76
C GLU A 179 26.60 -2.27 13.22
N SER A 180 26.60 -1.02 13.69
CA SER A 180 25.66 0.01 13.23
C SER A 180 26.12 0.72 11.96
N THR A 181 25.22 1.50 11.37
CA THR A 181 25.49 2.39 10.25
C THR A 181 25.03 3.81 10.58
N SER A 182 25.91 4.79 10.38
CA SER A 182 25.56 6.21 10.34
C SER A 182 25.38 6.64 8.89
N VAL A 183 24.21 7.15 8.53
CA VAL A 183 23.93 7.74 7.21
C VAL A 183 23.87 9.25 7.31
N PHE A 184 24.51 9.93 6.37
CA PHE A 184 24.52 11.39 6.27
C PHE A 184 23.69 11.81 5.06
N TYR A 185 22.82 12.80 5.23
CA TYR A 185 21.88 13.22 4.19
C TYR A 185 21.46 14.68 4.37
N TYR A 186 20.89 15.28 3.33
CA TYR A 186 20.20 16.56 3.44
C TYR A 186 18.71 16.36 3.68
N ASP A 187 18.16 17.04 4.68
CA ASP A 187 16.71 17.10 4.86
C ASP A 187 16.02 17.96 3.77
N SER A 188 14.70 18.04 3.82
CA SER A 188 13.91 18.88 2.89
C SER A 188 14.28 20.37 2.91
N ASN A 189 14.91 20.85 3.99
CA ASN A 189 15.38 22.24 4.13
C ASN A 189 16.86 22.39 3.75
N LYS A 190 17.47 21.36 3.15
CA LYS A 190 18.90 21.29 2.82
C LYS A 190 19.82 21.39 4.03
N GLN A 191 19.34 21.00 5.21
CA GLN A 191 20.16 20.90 6.42
C GLN A 191 20.82 19.54 6.48
N LEU A 192 22.12 19.54 6.78
CA LEU A 192 22.87 18.31 7.00
C LEU A 192 22.34 17.59 8.25
N CYS A 193 21.95 16.34 8.05
CA CYS A 193 21.43 15.46 9.07
C CYS A 193 22.20 14.13 9.12
N GLN A 194 22.13 13.46 10.27
CA GLN A 194 22.73 12.16 10.51
C GLN A 194 21.68 11.21 11.08
N TYR A 195 21.59 10.02 10.50
CA TYR A 195 20.70 8.95 10.94
C TYR A 195 21.51 7.70 11.29
N ASN A 196 21.50 7.33 12.57
CA ASN A 196 22.25 6.20 13.10
C ASN A 196 21.31 5.02 13.31
N MET A 197 21.57 3.92 12.63
CA MET A 197 20.69 2.75 12.61
C MET A 197 21.43 1.44 12.77
N LEU A 198 20.73 0.46 13.32
CA LEU A 198 21.13 -0.94 13.37
C LEU A 198 20.00 -1.79 12.78
N PRO A 199 20.27 -2.68 11.81
CA PRO A 199 19.27 -3.64 11.36
C PRO A 199 18.77 -4.48 12.54
N ASN A 200 17.46 -4.62 12.67
CA ASN A 200 16.93 -5.51 13.68
C ASN A 200 16.98 -6.96 13.19
N LEU A 201 17.95 -7.74 13.69
CA LEU A 201 18.14 -9.13 13.30
C LEU A 201 17.24 -10.11 14.08
N GLU A 202 16.54 -9.65 15.11
CA GLU A 202 15.62 -10.48 15.92
C GLU A 202 14.25 -10.65 15.24
N ARG A 203 14.07 -10.10 14.04
CA ARG A 203 12.84 -10.22 13.27
C ARG A 203 12.63 -11.67 12.86
N SER A 204 11.49 -12.20 13.25
CA SER A 204 11.01 -13.51 12.79
C SER A 204 9.76 -13.31 11.93
N PRO A 205 9.56 -14.13 10.88
CA PRO A 205 8.29 -14.17 10.18
C PRO A 205 7.15 -14.40 11.16
N CYS A 206 6.03 -13.71 10.98
CA CYS A 206 4.87 -13.87 11.85
C CYS A 206 4.07 -15.15 11.57
N SER A 207 4.21 -15.71 10.37
CA SER A 207 3.50 -16.92 9.91
C SER A 207 4.09 -17.43 8.60
N ASP A 208 3.65 -18.63 8.19
CA ASP A 208 3.87 -19.17 6.85
C ASP A 208 2.98 -18.52 5.77
N HIS A 209 2.08 -17.60 6.16
CA HIS A 209 1.23 -16.89 5.21
C HIS A 209 2.04 -15.83 4.46
N GLU A 210 2.54 -16.19 3.29
CA GLU A 210 3.45 -15.38 2.45
C GLU A 210 3.00 -13.91 2.33
N LEU A 211 1.78 -13.66 1.85
CA LEU A 211 1.33 -12.31 1.55
C LEU A 211 1.13 -11.41 2.78
N LEU A 212 0.47 -11.90 3.83
CA LEU A 212 0.31 -11.14 5.08
C LEU A 212 1.65 -10.90 5.77
N SER A 213 2.57 -11.86 5.68
CA SER A 213 3.92 -11.72 6.24
C SER A 213 4.71 -10.59 5.58
N GLN A 214 4.54 -10.36 4.27
CA GLN A 214 5.18 -9.25 3.54
C GLN A 214 4.69 -7.88 4.02
N PHE A 215 3.40 -7.72 4.29
CA PHE A 215 2.87 -6.47 4.86
C PHE A 215 3.32 -6.28 6.31
N TYR A 216 3.25 -7.32 7.13
CA TYR A 216 3.72 -7.29 8.51
C TYR A 216 5.21 -6.93 8.62
N ALA A 217 6.04 -7.48 7.74
CA ALA A 217 7.49 -7.29 7.71
C ALA A 217 7.95 -5.89 7.29
N GLN A 218 7.04 -4.96 6.98
CA GLN A 218 7.39 -3.56 6.72
C GLN A 218 7.31 -2.68 7.98
N PHE A 219 6.76 -3.20 9.07
CA PHE A 219 6.59 -2.49 10.35
C PHE A 219 7.56 -3.01 11.42
N SER A 220 7.85 -2.29 12.50
CA SER A 220 7.34 -0.94 12.88
C SER A 220 8.32 0.19 12.53
N PHE A 221 7.82 1.43 12.40
CA PHE A 221 8.66 2.62 12.13
C PHE A 221 8.06 3.91 12.72
N GLU A 222 8.90 4.93 12.94
CA GLU A 222 8.48 6.27 13.37
C GLU A 222 7.54 6.87 12.32
N TYR A 223 6.34 7.28 12.72
CA TYR A 223 5.31 7.75 11.81
C TYR A 223 4.38 8.77 12.47
N LEU A 224 4.22 9.93 11.82
CA LEU A 224 3.37 11.04 12.28
C LEU A 224 2.08 11.19 11.48
N GLY A 225 1.88 10.38 10.44
CA GLY A 225 0.66 10.38 9.64
C GLY A 225 -0.47 9.56 10.26
N GLY A 226 -1.63 9.56 9.61
CA GLY A 226 -2.75 8.67 9.95
C GLY A 226 -2.72 7.36 9.15
N VAL A 227 -3.45 6.35 9.62
CA VAL A 227 -3.55 5.03 8.94
C VAL A 227 -4.19 5.14 7.55
N GLU A 228 -4.96 6.20 7.31
CA GLU A 228 -5.58 6.54 6.02
C GLU A 228 -4.54 6.79 4.94
N ASN A 229 -3.42 7.43 5.31
CA ASN A 229 -2.31 7.68 4.39
C ASN A 229 -1.60 6.37 4.03
N LEU A 230 -1.52 5.41 4.95
CA LEU A 230 -0.98 4.07 4.64
C LEU A 230 -1.86 3.34 3.63
N LEU A 231 -3.19 3.43 3.76
CA LEU A 231 -4.12 2.89 2.76
C LEU A 231 -3.94 3.59 1.40
N GLN A 232 -3.70 4.90 1.37
CA GLN A 232 -3.44 5.64 0.12
C GLN A 232 -2.15 5.18 -0.56
N LEU A 233 -1.09 4.87 0.19
CA LEU A 233 0.16 4.34 -0.38
C LEU A 233 -0.03 2.94 -0.97
N ILE A 234 -0.75 2.06 -0.27
CA ILE A 234 -1.13 0.74 -0.80
C ILE A 234 -1.93 0.89 -2.09
N ASP A 235 -2.90 1.79 -2.10
CA ASP A 235 -3.71 2.08 -3.28
C ASP A 235 -2.86 2.58 -4.45
N LEU A 236 -1.96 3.53 -4.19
CA LEU A 236 -1.06 4.07 -5.21
C LEU A 236 -0.17 2.98 -5.81
N TYR A 237 0.39 2.11 -4.98
CA TYR A 237 1.20 0.97 -5.41
C TYR A 237 0.43 0.07 -6.38
N PHE A 238 -0.71 -0.48 -5.95
CA PHE A 238 -1.50 -1.39 -6.80
C PHE A 238 -2.12 -0.72 -8.03
N SER A 239 -2.41 0.58 -7.95
CA SER A 239 -2.92 1.36 -9.08
C SER A 239 -1.86 1.55 -10.17
N ASN A 240 -0.60 1.71 -9.76
CA ASN A 240 0.50 2.03 -10.66
C ASN A 240 1.31 0.81 -11.10
N ALA A 241 1.16 -0.33 -10.43
CA ALA A 241 1.83 -1.58 -10.78
C ALA A 241 1.65 -1.90 -12.28
N THR A 242 2.77 -2.18 -12.94
CA THR A 242 2.98 -2.57 -14.34
C THR A 242 3.67 -3.92 -14.40
N GLU A 243 3.68 -4.58 -15.56
CA GLU A 243 4.43 -5.84 -15.74
C GLU A 243 5.92 -5.66 -15.44
N ASP A 244 6.45 -4.48 -15.75
CA ASP A 244 7.84 -4.07 -15.47
C ASP A 244 8.04 -3.46 -14.07
N THR A 245 7.05 -3.55 -13.16
CA THR A 245 7.26 -3.04 -11.80
C THR A 245 8.28 -3.91 -11.08
N GLU A 246 9.49 -3.38 -10.96
CA GLU A 246 10.59 -4.00 -10.23
C GLU A 246 10.43 -3.84 -8.70
N GLU A 247 9.60 -2.89 -8.26
CA GLU A 247 9.38 -2.59 -6.85
C GLU A 247 8.52 -3.68 -6.17
N PRO A 248 9.08 -4.43 -5.21
CA PRO A 248 8.37 -5.50 -4.54
C PRO A 248 7.34 -4.95 -3.53
N ILE A 249 6.38 -5.75 -3.08
CA ILE A 249 5.35 -5.31 -2.11
C ILE A 249 5.99 -4.79 -0.82
N GLU A 250 7.17 -5.30 -0.48
CA GLU A 250 8.00 -4.91 0.65
C GLU A 250 8.53 -3.48 0.59
N SER A 251 8.45 -2.79 -0.55
CA SER A 251 8.91 -1.39 -0.69
C SER A 251 7.81 -0.35 -0.50
N ILE A 252 6.53 -0.74 -0.35
CA ILE A 252 5.38 0.20 -0.26
C ILE A 252 5.63 1.29 0.78
N PHE A 253 6.18 0.92 1.95
CA PHE A 253 6.43 1.84 3.05
C PHE A 253 7.90 2.22 3.24
N GLU A 254 8.82 1.77 2.38
CA GLU A 254 10.27 1.96 2.59
C GLU A 254 10.64 3.43 2.80
N HIS A 255 10.10 4.32 1.97
CA HIS A 255 10.31 5.77 2.04
C HIS A 255 9.80 6.43 3.34
N LEU A 256 8.94 5.76 4.11
CA LEU A 256 8.51 6.22 5.43
C LEU A 256 9.43 5.72 6.56
N THR A 257 10.17 4.64 6.32
CA THR A 257 11.01 4.00 7.37
C THR A 257 12.36 4.70 7.56
N ILE A 258 12.84 5.40 6.54
CA ILE A 258 14.13 6.09 6.54
C ILE A 258 13.95 7.56 6.12
N PRO A 259 14.67 8.50 6.73
CA PRO A 259 14.47 9.94 6.50
C PRO A 259 15.21 10.47 5.25
N TYR A 260 15.69 9.59 4.37
CA TYR A 260 16.50 9.94 3.21
C TYR A 260 16.16 9.09 1.99
N THR A 261 16.38 9.65 0.80
CA THR A 261 16.35 8.99 -0.51
C THR A 261 17.76 8.90 -1.09
N GLN A 262 17.93 8.17 -2.21
CA GLN A 262 19.19 8.14 -2.96
C GLN A 262 19.70 9.54 -3.33
N ASP A 263 18.79 10.45 -3.72
CA ASP A 263 19.14 11.82 -4.13
C ASP A 263 19.61 12.71 -2.97
N THR A 264 19.10 12.44 -1.77
CA THR A 264 19.43 13.22 -0.56
C THR A 264 20.60 12.64 0.23
N MET A 265 20.93 11.37 0.00
CA MET A 265 21.98 10.65 0.73
C MET A 265 23.36 11.10 0.25
N LEU A 266 24.18 11.53 1.19
CA LEU A 266 25.55 11.99 0.95
C LEU A 266 26.57 10.87 1.18
N GLY A 267 26.21 9.85 1.97
CA GLY A 267 27.12 8.77 2.29
C GLY A 267 26.76 8.08 3.59
N TYR A 268 27.55 7.07 3.94
CA TYR A 268 27.39 6.35 5.19
C TYR A 268 28.73 5.86 5.76
N ILE A 269 28.72 5.54 7.05
CA ILE A 269 29.82 4.89 7.77
C ILE A 269 29.24 3.66 8.47
N ARG A 270 29.83 2.49 8.26
CA ARG A 270 29.55 1.26 8.98
C ARG A 270 30.59 1.03 10.06
N PHE A 271 30.14 0.61 11.23
CA PHE A 271 30.99 0.31 12.38
C PHE A 271 31.13 -1.21 12.54
N ASP A 272 32.30 -1.67 12.97
CA ASP A 272 32.56 -3.09 13.28
C ASP A 272 32.00 -3.51 14.65
N GLN A 273 32.25 -4.77 15.03
CA GLN A 273 31.87 -5.36 16.32
C GLN A 273 32.48 -4.63 17.53
N ALA A 274 33.54 -3.84 17.33
CA ALA A 274 34.16 -3.02 18.38
C ALA A 274 33.65 -1.58 18.37
N GLY A 275 32.70 -1.22 17.49
CA GLY A 275 32.18 0.14 17.35
C GLY A 275 33.14 1.09 16.64
N LYS A 276 34.14 0.56 15.92
CA LYS A 276 35.10 1.38 15.16
C LYS A 276 34.64 1.53 13.72
N PRO A 277 34.85 2.70 13.08
CA PRO A 277 34.61 2.86 11.66
C PRO A 277 35.35 1.80 10.85
N HIS A 278 34.61 0.98 10.12
CA HIS A 278 35.13 -0.16 9.35
C HIS A 278 35.01 0.04 7.85
N ASN A 279 33.93 0.68 7.40
CA ASN A 279 33.66 0.97 5.99
C ASN A 279 32.97 2.34 5.91
N ALA A 280 33.33 3.17 4.94
CA ALA A 280 32.63 4.41 4.66
C ALA A 280 32.40 4.54 3.15
N VAL A 281 31.29 5.14 2.75
CA VAL A 281 31.00 5.48 1.37
C VAL A 281 30.59 6.94 1.31
N LEU A 282 31.18 7.70 0.39
CA LEU A 282 30.74 9.05 0.04
C LEU A 282 30.03 8.99 -1.30
N VAL A 283 28.80 9.46 -1.35
CA VAL A 283 28.02 9.66 -2.56
C VAL A 283 28.19 11.12 -2.98
N ARG A 284 29.04 11.37 -3.98
CA ARG A 284 29.23 12.70 -4.55
C ARG A 284 28.46 12.80 -5.86
N ASN A 285 27.43 13.64 -5.91
CA ASN A 285 26.80 14.03 -7.16
C ASN A 285 27.69 15.09 -7.84
N THR A 286 28.60 14.66 -8.72
CA THR A 286 29.22 15.56 -9.70
C THR A 286 28.33 15.59 -10.92
N ASP A 287 28.21 16.74 -11.61
CA ASP A 287 27.38 17.02 -12.81
C ASP A 287 27.49 16.01 -14.00
N HIS A 288 28.23 14.93 -13.82
CA HIS A 288 28.26 13.74 -14.66
C HIS A 288 28.28 12.49 -13.75
N GLU A 289 27.11 11.84 -13.59
CA GLU A 289 26.83 10.50 -13.03
C GLU A 289 28.04 9.57 -12.78
N LYS A 290 28.91 9.90 -11.82
CA LYS A 290 30.08 9.10 -11.45
C LYS A 290 30.19 9.04 -9.95
N TYR A 291 29.65 7.97 -9.39
CA TYR A 291 29.88 7.56 -8.01
C TYR A 291 31.37 7.31 -7.80
N ARG A 292 31.97 7.94 -6.79
CA ARG A 292 33.27 7.50 -6.26
C ARG A 292 33.02 6.74 -4.97
N GLU A 293 32.96 5.43 -5.08
CA GLU A 293 33.06 4.55 -3.91
C GLU A 293 34.48 4.63 -3.34
N PHE A 294 34.60 4.90 -2.05
CA PHE A 294 35.86 4.89 -1.33
C PHE A 294 35.81 3.83 -0.24
N THR A 295 36.00 2.56 -0.60
CA THR A 295 35.99 1.47 0.38
C THR A 295 37.32 1.46 1.16
N ALA A 296 37.33 1.92 2.41
CA ALA A 296 38.38 1.54 3.35
C ALA A 296 38.01 0.15 3.90
N VAL A 297 38.83 -0.87 3.65
CA VAL A 297 38.63 -2.23 4.19
C VAL A 297 39.89 -2.63 4.96
N ASN A 298 39.75 -2.92 6.26
CA ASN A 298 40.79 -3.53 7.10
C ASN A 298 42.16 -2.83 7.17
N GLN A 299 42.23 -1.56 6.79
CA GLN A 299 43.22 -0.67 7.37
C GLN A 299 42.46 0.18 8.37
N GLU A 300 42.98 0.24 9.60
CA GLU A 300 42.64 1.25 10.59
C GLU A 300 42.32 2.54 9.82
N ILE A 301 41.12 3.11 9.94
CA ILE A 301 40.85 4.47 9.44
C ILE A 301 41.68 5.41 10.33
N THR A 302 42.99 5.36 10.13
CA THR A 302 44.04 6.19 10.71
C THR A 302 44.09 7.51 10.00
N ASP A 303 43.54 7.56 8.79
CA ASP A 303 43.38 8.78 8.06
C ASP A 303 42.18 9.55 8.60
N SER A 304 42.43 10.21 9.73
CA SER A 304 41.66 11.34 10.21
C SER A 304 41.40 12.38 9.10
N ALA A 305 42.15 12.35 7.99
CA ALA A 305 41.89 13.11 6.76
C ALA A 305 40.67 12.63 5.96
N ILE A 306 40.22 11.37 6.03
CA ILE A 306 39.04 10.87 5.30
C ILE A 306 37.75 11.25 6.04
N VAL A 307 37.72 11.02 7.36
CA VAL A 307 36.63 11.53 8.21
C VAL A 307 36.65 13.06 8.21
N ARG A 308 37.82 13.71 8.23
CA ARG A 308 37.90 15.15 7.98
C ARG A 308 37.48 15.53 6.58
N GLN A 309 37.78 14.80 5.52
CA GLN A 309 37.35 15.17 4.15
C GLN A 309 35.85 14.99 3.98
N LEU A 310 35.25 13.95 4.55
CA LEU A 310 33.79 13.84 4.67
C LEU A 310 33.26 15.05 5.45
N LEU A 311 33.76 15.30 6.66
CA LEU A 311 33.32 16.44 7.49
C LEU A 311 33.70 17.83 6.91
N GLU A 312 34.71 17.95 6.05
CA GLU A 312 35.20 19.19 5.41
C GLU A 312 34.42 19.44 4.12
N VAL A 313 34.16 18.43 3.31
CA VAL A 313 33.21 18.52 2.18
C VAL A 313 31.82 18.87 2.70
N LEU A 314 31.39 18.27 3.81
CA LEU A 314 30.14 18.60 4.50
C LEU A 314 30.15 20.02 5.11
N LYS A 315 31.31 20.56 5.48
CA LYS A 315 31.47 21.95 5.99
C LYS A 315 31.59 22.99 4.87
N GLU A 316 32.18 22.65 3.74
CA GLU A 316 32.34 23.53 2.58
C GLU A 316 30.99 23.78 1.87
N ASP A 317 30.10 22.78 1.82
CA ASP A 317 28.75 22.94 1.26
C ASP A 317 27.77 23.71 2.19
N CYS A 318 28.04 23.77 3.50
CA CYS A 318 27.26 24.59 4.45
C CYS A 318 27.69 26.08 4.43
N GLY A 319 28.66 26.45 3.58
CA GLY A 319 29.35 27.74 3.58
C GLY A 319 28.92 28.75 2.49
N HIS A 320 27.72 28.61 1.90
CA HIS A 320 27.18 29.57 0.93
C HIS A 320 25.75 30.02 1.24
#